data_AF-A0A1G3V413-F1
#
_entry.id   AF-A0A1G3V413-F1
#
_cell.length_a   1.000
_cell.length_b   1.000
_cell.length_c   1.000
_cell.angle_alpha   90.00
_cell.angle_beta   90.00
_cell.angle_gamma   90.00
#
_symmetry.space_group_name_H-M   'P 1'
#
loop_
_entity.id
_entity.type
_entity.pdbx_description
1 polymer ?
#
loop_
_entity_poly.entity_id
_entity_poly.type
_entity_poly.pdbx_seq_one_letter_code
_entity_poly.pdbx_strand_id
1 'polypeptide(L)'
;MLFIKRDQKIDILKKVPMFSNLSNRQLIEIAKHTQQISIKAGEVLAKQGSRGWEFFFIVEGKAKVQKDVKEIRKLTSGDFFGEISLIDQEPRTATVIADTDMILLVVDTRSFAHLLETITGLQGKIILALCRYIRMAEKPSIK
;
A
#
# COMPACT_ATOMS: atom_id res chain seq x y z
N MET A 1 16.84 10.69 8.91
CA MET A 1 15.97 10.60 7.71
C MET A 1 16.84 10.18 6.53
N LEU A 2 16.73 8.94 6.06
CA LEU A 2 17.49 8.45 4.90
C LEU A 2 16.77 8.93 3.62
N PHE A 3 17.40 9.84 2.88
CA PHE A 3 16.88 10.29 1.59
C PHE A 3 17.35 9.34 0.49
N ILE A 4 16.47 8.47 0.02
CA ILE A 4 16.70 7.70 -1.20
C ILE A 4 16.65 8.66 -2.40
N LYS A 5 17.67 8.59 -3.26
CA LYS A 5 17.74 9.41 -4.48
C LYS A 5 16.58 9.04 -5.41
N ARG A 6 16.10 10.00 -6.21
CA ARG A 6 14.96 9.79 -7.12
C ARG A 6 15.11 8.52 -7.98
N ASP A 7 16.31 8.26 -8.49
CA ASP A 7 16.56 7.13 -9.38
C ASP A 7 16.41 5.78 -8.65
N GLN A 8 16.83 5.71 -7.38
CA GLN A 8 16.62 4.54 -6.54
C GLN A 8 15.14 4.29 -6.23
N LYS A 9 14.31 5.34 -6.04
CA LYS A 9 12.85 5.18 -5.92
C LYS A 9 12.24 4.60 -7.19
N ILE A 10 12.70 5.05 -8.36
CA ILE A 10 12.21 4.53 -9.64
C ILE A 10 12.56 3.04 -9.78
N ASP A 11 13.78 2.65 -9.42
CA ASP A 11 14.21 1.25 -9.45
C ASP A 11 13.40 0.36 -8.49
N ILE A 12 13.03 0.90 -7.32
CA ILE A 12 12.09 0.26 -6.40
C ILE A 12 10.72 0.11 -7.05
N LEU A 13 10.16 1.20 -7.60
CA LEU A 13 8.84 1.20 -8.23
C LEU A 13 8.77 0.22 -9.42
N LYS A 14 9.86 0.01 -10.17
CA LYS A 14 9.90 -0.99 -11.26
C LYS A 14 9.74 -2.43 -10.78
N LYS A 15 10.17 -2.74 -9.55
CA LYS A 15 10.05 -4.10 -8.96
C LYS A 15 8.64 -4.41 -8.50
N VAL A 16 7.77 -3.42 -8.47
CA VAL A 16 6.39 -3.54 -8.01
C VAL A 16 5.53 -4.11 -9.14
N PRO A 17 4.86 -5.27 -8.94
CA PRO A 17 4.00 -5.83 -9.97
C PRO A 17 2.87 -4.88 -10.41
N MET A 18 2.35 -4.07 -9.48
CA MET A 18 1.36 -3.04 -9.80
C MET A 18 1.91 -1.95 -10.75
N PHE A 19 3.22 -1.71 -10.80
CA PHE A 19 3.82 -0.65 -11.61
C PHE A 19 4.68 -1.18 -12.77
N SER A 20 4.79 -2.50 -12.95
CA SER A 20 5.67 -3.14 -13.94
C SER A 20 5.49 -2.68 -15.39
N ASN A 21 4.28 -2.26 -15.76
CA ASN A 21 3.94 -1.84 -17.13
C ASN A 21 3.86 -0.31 -17.28
N LEU A 22 4.32 0.46 -16.28
CA LEU A 22 4.32 1.91 -16.35
C LEU A 22 5.57 2.41 -17.06
N SER A 23 5.39 3.44 -17.88
CA SER A 23 6.50 4.16 -18.50
C SER A 23 7.40 4.82 -17.45
N ASN A 24 8.66 5.06 -17.78
CA ASN A 24 9.57 5.83 -16.90
C ASN A 24 8.98 7.19 -16.50
N ARG A 25 8.22 7.85 -17.40
CA ARG A 25 7.54 9.12 -17.09
C ARG A 25 6.49 8.96 -15.97
N GLN A 26 5.68 7.90 -16.04
CA GLN A 26 4.70 7.60 -14.99
C GLN A 26 5.36 7.20 -13.67
N LEU A 27 6.45 6.44 -13.72
CA LEU A 27 7.22 6.08 -12.52
C LEU A 27 7.86 7.30 -11.86
N ILE A 28 8.39 8.24 -12.66
CA ILE A 28 8.90 9.53 -12.17
C ILE A 28 7.78 10.31 -11.47
N GLU A 29 6.58 10.32 -12.04
CA GLU A 29 5.43 11.00 -11.43
C GLU A 29 5.06 10.40 -10.09
N ILE A 30 4.94 9.07 -10.00
CA ILE A 30 4.69 8.37 -8.72
C ILE A 30 5.82 8.67 -7.71
N ALA A 31 7.08 8.70 -8.16
CA ALA A 31 8.22 8.98 -7.28
C ALA A 31 8.19 10.40 -6.67
N LYS A 32 7.59 11.38 -7.34
CA LYS A 32 7.40 12.75 -6.81
C LYS A 32 6.34 12.81 -5.71
N HIS A 33 5.32 11.96 -5.83
CA HIS A 33 4.16 11.91 -4.94
C HIS A 33 4.30 10.92 -3.79
N THR A 34 5.49 10.32 -3.65
CA THR A 34 5.78 9.33 -2.59
C THR A 34 6.85 9.83 -1.64
N GLN A 35 6.62 9.62 -0.35
CA GLN A 35 7.64 9.75 0.69
C GLN A 35 8.11 8.37 1.13
N GLN A 36 9.39 8.24 1.45
CA GLN A 36 9.88 6.99 2.01
C GLN A 36 9.88 7.07 3.53
N ILE A 37 9.39 6.02 4.18
CA ILE A 37 9.50 5.86 5.63
C ILE A 37 10.10 4.50 5.97
N SER A 38 10.80 4.46 7.08
CA SER A 38 11.30 3.23 7.71
C SER A 38 10.47 2.97 8.95
N ILE A 39 10.03 1.73 9.12
CA ILE A 39 9.15 1.29 10.21
C ILE A 39 9.81 0.11 10.91
N LYS A 40 9.76 0.05 12.25
CA LYS A 40 10.27 -1.10 13.00
C LYS A 40 9.25 -2.22 13.14
N ALA A 41 9.75 -3.44 13.30
CA ALA A 41 8.92 -4.58 13.63
C ALA A 41 8.03 -4.28 14.86
N GLY A 42 6.76 -4.68 14.80
CA GLY A 42 5.77 -4.46 15.85
C GLY A 42 5.02 -3.12 15.77
N GLU A 43 5.46 -2.16 14.97
CA GLU A 43 4.75 -0.89 14.81
C GLU A 43 3.41 -1.06 14.07
N VAL A 44 2.42 -0.26 14.48
CA VAL A 44 1.10 -0.23 13.85
C VAL A 44 1.09 0.82 12.75
N LEU A 45 0.88 0.38 11.51
CA LEU A 45 0.88 1.24 10.32
C LEU A 45 -0.50 1.81 10.01
N ALA A 46 -1.54 1.06 10.36
CA ALA A 46 -2.93 1.48 10.27
C ALA A 46 -3.71 0.78 11.38
N LYS A 47 -4.66 1.47 12.01
CA LYS A 47 -5.49 0.90 13.08
C LYS A 47 -6.93 0.79 12.61
N GLN A 48 -7.55 -0.38 12.76
CA GLN A 48 -8.98 -0.56 12.44
C GLN A 48 -9.85 0.50 13.14
N GLY A 49 -10.81 1.05 12.41
CA GLY A 49 -11.72 2.09 12.92
C GLY A 49 -11.11 3.49 13.02
N SER A 50 -9.81 3.65 12.78
CA SER A 50 -9.20 4.98 12.68
C SER A 50 -9.44 5.58 11.29
N ARG A 51 -9.34 6.91 11.18
CA ARG A 51 -9.39 7.57 9.88
C ARG A 51 -8.08 7.31 9.10
N GLY A 52 -8.21 7.00 7.81
CA GLY A 52 -7.07 6.83 6.92
C GLY A 52 -6.76 8.07 6.10
N TRP A 53 -5.48 8.46 6.02
CA TRP A 53 -5.04 9.64 5.25
C TRP A 53 -3.97 9.32 4.21
N GLU A 54 -3.43 8.11 4.29
CA GLU A 54 -2.30 7.67 3.48
C GLU A 54 -2.55 6.30 2.85
N PHE A 55 -1.91 6.12 1.71
CA PHE A 55 -1.74 4.86 1.02
C PHE A 55 -0.28 4.42 1.14
N PHE A 56 -0.06 3.13 1.36
CA PHE A 56 1.25 2.57 1.64
C PHE A 56 1.62 1.51 0.63
N PHE A 57 2.88 1.56 0.21
CA PHE A 57 3.48 0.59 -0.68
C PHE A 57 4.66 -0.14 -0.03
N ILE A 58 4.57 -1.47 -0.10
CA ILE A 58 5.50 -2.56 0.15
C ILE A 58 6.90 -2.52 -0.46
N VAL A 59 7.88 -1.71 -0.03
CA VAL A 59 9.22 -1.82 -0.62
C VAL A 59 9.98 -3.02 -0.09
N GLU A 60 10.11 -3.10 1.23
CA GLU A 60 10.84 -4.15 1.93
C GLU A 60 10.13 -4.51 3.24
N GLY A 61 10.22 -5.77 3.62
CA GLY A 61 9.67 -6.28 4.87
C GLY A 61 8.30 -6.94 4.71
N LYS A 62 7.72 -7.30 5.86
CA LYS A 62 6.45 -8.01 5.95
C LYS A 62 5.55 -7.36 6.99
N ALA A 63 4.25 -7.42 6.75
CA ALA A 63 3.23 -6.99 7.69
C ALA A 63 2.10 -8.01 7.75
N LYS A 64 1.36 -8.01 8.85
CA LYS A 64 0.09 -8.73 8.98
C LYS A 64 -1.07 -7.77 9.01
N VAL A 65 -2.19 -8.21 8.45
CA VAL A 65 -3.47 -7.51 8.46
C VAL A 65 -4.40 -8.27 9.40
N GLN A 66 -4.93 -7.55 10.39
CA GLN A 66 -5.85 -8.08 11.38
C GLN A 66 -7.19 -7.37 11.32
N LYS A 67 -8.28 -8.13 11.28
CA LYS A 67 -9.63 -7.63 11.47
C LYS A 67 -10.22 -8.28 12.72
N ASP A 68 -10.69 -7.46 13.65
CA ASP A 68 -11.21 -7.93 14.94
C ASP A 68 -10.20 -8.86 15.65
N VAL A 69 -8.93 -8.45 15.66
CA VAL A 69 -7.77 -9.17 16.23
C VAL A 69 -7.35 -10.43 15.46
N LYS A 70 -8.20 -10.97 14.60
CA LYS A 70 -7.88 -12.14 13.78
C LYS A 70 -7.01 -11.73 12.58
N GLU A 71 -5.87 -12.41 12.40
CA GLU A 71 -5.08 -12.28 11.19
C GLU A 71 -5.87 -12.81 9.98
N ILE A 72 -6.05 -11.96 8.98
CA ILE A 72 -6.81 -12.28 7.75
C ILE A 72 -5.92 -12.36 6.50
N ARG A 73 -4.74 -11.73 6.55
CA ARG A 73 -3.82 -11.66 5.41
C ARG A 73 -2.41 -11.29 5.87
N LYS A 74 -1.40 -11.79 5.16
CA LYS A 74 -0.03 -11.29 5.22
C LYS A 74 0.28 -10.43 4.00
N LEU A 75 1.08 -9.40 4.21
CA LEU A 75 1.60 -8.50 3.18
C LEU A 75 3.12 -8.64 3.15
N THR A 76 3.67 -8.54 1.95
CA THR A 76 5.09 -8.69 1.64
C THR A 76 5.54 -7.60 0.67
N SER A 77 6.83 -7.52 0.39
CA SER A 77 7.35 -6.64 -0.66
C SER A 77 6.59 -6.81 -1.97
N GLY A 78 6.15 -5.71 -2.59
CA GLY A 78 5.26 -5.74 -3.74
C GLY A 78 3.80 -5.45 -3.43
N ASP A 79 3.34 -5.72 -2.20
CA ASP A 79 1.98 -5.44 -1.75
C ASP A 79 1.76 -3.96 -1.43
N PHE A 80 0.49 -3.58 -1.27
CA PHE A 80 0.08 -2.26 -0.80
C PHE A 80 -1.13 -2.38 0.14
N PHE A 81 -1.40 -1.31 0.86
CA PHE A 81 -2.58 -1.20 1.71
C PHE A 81 -2.98 0.27 1.95
N GLY A 82 -4.17 0.46 2.51
CA GLY A 82 -4.69 1.76 2.90
C GLY A 82 -5.52 2.46 1.82
N GLU A 83 -5.73 1.81 0.69
CA GLU A 83 -6.51 2.31 -0.44
C GLU A 83 -8.00 2.48 -0.12
N ILE A 84 -8.59 1.58 0.68
CA ILE A 84 -10.05 1.53 0.90
C ILE A 84 -10.55 2.86 1.49
N SER A 85 -10.00 3.25 2.65
CA SER A 85 -10.39 4.50 3.34
C SER A 85 -10.15 5.77 2.54
N LEU A 86 -9.24 5.76 1.56
CA LEU A 86 -9.04 6.93 0.69
C LEU A 86 -10.07 6.99 -0.42
N ILE A 87 -10.62 5.84 -0.83
CA ILE A 87 -11.60 5.71 -1.91
C ILE A 87 -13.01 5.96 -1.39
N ASP A 88 -13.41 5.26 -0.32
CA ASP A 88 -14.76 5.32 0.24
C ASP A 88 -14.93 6.40 1.31
N GLN A 89 -13.83 6.98 1.79
CA GLN A 89 -13.79 7.98 2.86
C GLN A 89 -14.31 7.47 4.21
N GLU A 90 -14.33 6.15 4.40
CA GLU A 90 -14.71 5.47 5.64
C GLU A 90 -13.48 5.10 6.49
N PRO A 91 -13.66 4.81 7.80
CA PRO A 91 -12.57 4.35 8.65
C PRO A 91 -11.84 3.11 8.12
N ARG A 92 -10.59 2.92 8.56
CA ARG A 92 -9.75 1.76 8.22
C ARG A 92 -10.48 0.45 8.54
N THR A 93 -10.58 -0.42 7.56
CA THR A 93 -11.30 -1.70 7.67
C THR A 93 -10.57 -2.76 8.50
N ALA A 94 -9.26 -2.59 8.72
CA ALA A 94 -8.39 -3.52 9.42
C ALA A 94 -7.17 -2.80 10.04
N THR A 95 -6.54 -3.46 11.01
CA THR A 95 -5.25 -3.06 11.57
C THR A 95 -4.12 -3.68 10.76
N VAL A 96 -3.07 -2.92 10.46
CA VAL A 96 -1.87 -3.41 9.78
C VAL A 96 -0.67 -3.20 10.71
N ILE A 97 0.09 -4.27 10.95
CA ILE A 97 1.20 -4.31 11.91
C ILE A 97 2.44 -4.84 11.20
N ALA A 98 3.58 -4.19 11.40
CA ALA A 98 4.87 -4.65 10.89
C ALA A 98 5.27 -5.96 11.57
N ASP A 99 5.55 -7.01 10.80
CA ASP A 99 6.13 -8.25 11.32
C ASP A 99 7.67 -8.24 11.28
N THR A 100 8.25 -7.42 10.41
CA THR A 100 9.69 -7.16 10.32
C THR A 100 9.95 -5.66 10.29
N ASP A 101 11.22 -5.25 10.36
CA ASP A 101 11.57 -3.90 9.90
C ASP A 101 11.14 -3.74 8.42
N MET A 102 10.61 -2.57 8.08
CA MET A 102 10.03 -2.30 6.77
C MET A 102 10.54 -1.00 6.16
N ILE A 103 10.57 -0.98 4.84
CA ILE A 103 10.69 0.24 4.03
C ILE A 103 9.39 0.39 3.25
N LEU A 104 8.80 1.58 3.31
CA LEU A 104 7.54 1.89 2.67
C LEU A 104 7.65 3.13 1.80
N LEU A 105 6.88 3.16 0.72
CA LEU A 105 6.51 4.42 0.06
C LEU A 105 5.10 4.82 0.50
N VAL A 106 4.94 6.06 0.89
CA VAL A 106 3.70 6.63 1.43
C VAL A 106 3.21 7.72 0.49
N VAL A 107 1.91 7.69 0.20
CA VAL A 107 1.22 8.67 -0.62
C VAL A 107 0.10 9.26 0.21
N ASP A 108 0.05 10.59 0.35
CA ASP A 108 -1.06 11.26 1.02
C ASP A 108 -2.36 11.24 0.18
N THR A 109 -3.49 11.59 0.80
CA THR A 109 -4.81 11.53 0.14
C THR A 109 -4.87 12.34 -1.16
N ARG A 110 -4.29 13.55 -1.20
CA ARG A 110 -4.33 14.43 -2.37
C ARG A 110 -3.50 13.87 -3.51
N SER A 111 -2.30 13.41 -3.17
CA SER A 111 -1.37 12.78 -4.11
C SER A 111 -1.94 11.47 -4.64
N PHE A 112 -2.65 10.70 -3.80
CA PHE A 112 -3.31 9.47 -4.22
C PHE A 112 -4.38 9.75 -5.27
N ALA A 113 -5.28 10.71 -5.02
CA ALA A 113 -6.29 11.14 -6.00
C ALA A 113 -5.65 11.59 -7.33
N HIS A 114 -4.63 12.44 -7.28
CA HIS A 114 -3.88 12.88 -8.47
C HIS A 114 -3.26 11.70 -9.24
N LEU A 115 -2.68 10.73 -8.55
CA LEU A 115 -2.10 9.55 -9.20
C LEU A 115 -3.17 8.66 -9.85
N LEU A 116 -4.37 8.55 -9.27
CA LEU A 116 -5.47 7.80 -9.89
C LEU A 116 -5.94 8.43 -11.21
N GLU A 117 -5.91 9.77 -11.29
CA GLU A 117 -6.31 10.51 -12.48
C GLU A 117 -5.23 10.51 -13.57
N THR A 118 -3.96 10.62 -13.16
CA THR A 118 -2.84 10.79 -14.11
C THR A 118 -2.21 9.49 -14.57
N ILE A 119 -2.26 8.42 -13.77
CA ILE A 119 -1.63 7.14 -14.08
C ILE A 119 -2.68 6.19 -14.67
N THR A 120 -2.74 6.17 -16.01
CA THR A 120 -3.63 5.27 -16.76
C THR A 120 -3.50 3.82 -16.28
N GLY A 121 -4.64 3.19 -15.97
CA GLY A 121 -4.72 1.79 -15.54
C GLY A 121 -4.44 1.55 -14.05
N LEU A 122 -3.99 2.56 -13.27
CA LEU A 122 -3.77 2.39 -11.83
C LEU A 122 -5.08 2.05 -11.09
N GLN A 123 -6.15 2.78 -11.37
CA GLN A 123 -7.49 2.51 -10.83
C GLN A 123 -7.92 1.06 -11.05
N GLY A 124 -7.78 0.55 -12.28
CA GLY A 124 -8.13 -0.85 -12.62
C GLY A 124 -7.31 -1.87 -11.82
N LYS A 125 -6.02 -1.63 -11.59
CA LYS A 125 -5.18 -2.51 -10.77
C LYS A 125 -5.61 -2.52 -9.30
N ILE A 126 -6.00 -1.36 -8.77
CA ILE A 126 -6.54 -1.24 -7.40
C ILE A 126 -7.88 -1.97 -7.28
N ILE A 127 -8.80 -1.75 -8.23
CA ILE A 127 -10.08 -2.47 -8.26
C ILE A 127 -9.86 -3.99 -8.28
N LEU A 128 -8.95 -4.48 -9.13
CA LEU A 128 -8.62 -5.91 -9.17
C LEU A 128 -8.04 -6.42 -7.84
N ALA A 129 -7.26 -5.61 -7.14
CA ALA A 129 -6.75 -5.96 -5.80
C ALA A 129 -7.88 -6.01 -4.76
N LEU A 130 -8.82 -5.06 -4.78
CA LEU A 130 -10.00 -5.05 -3.93
C LEU A 130 -10.91 -6.25 -4.18
N CYS A 131 -11.13 -6.62 -5.45
CA CYS A 131 -11.86 -7.83 -5.81
C CYS A 131 -11.18 -9.09 -5.26
N ARG A 132 -9.85 -9.18 -5.32
CA ARG A 132 -9.10 -10.30 -4.71
C ARG A 132 -9.25 -10.29 -3.19
N TYR A 133 -9.19 -9.12 -2.56
CA TYR A 133 -9.37 -8.97 -1.11
C TYR A 133 -10.75 -9.47 -0.66
N ILE A 134 -11.83 -9.06 -1.33
CA ILE A 134 -13.19 -9.52 -1.04
C ILE A 134 -13.29 -11.05 -1.13
N ARG A 135 -12.81 -11.63 -2.24
CA ARG A 135 -12.81 -13.09 -2.43
C ARG A 135 -12.00 -13.84 -1.36
N MET A 136 -10.92 -13.24 -0.85
CA MET A 136 -10.14 -13.83 0.23
C MET A 136 -10.88 -13.73 1.57
N ALA A 137 -11.57 -12.63 1.83
CA ALA A 137 -12.35 -12.41 3.04
C ALA A 137 -13.62 -13.29 3.10
N GLU A 138 -14.20 -13.63 1.95
CA GLU A 138 -15.36 -14.54 1.84
C GLU A 138 -14.99 -16.02 2.01
N LYS A 139 -13.72 -16.40 1.82
CA LYS A 139 -13.32 -17.80 1.99
C LYS A 139 -13.50 -18.20 3.47
N PRO A 140 -14.26 -19.28 3.75
CA PRO A 140 -14.41 -19.77 5.11
C PRO A 140 -13.02 -20.09 5.66
N SER A 141 -12.76 -19.67 6.90
CA SER A 141 -11.58 -20.11 7.62
C SER A 141 -11.67 -21.62 7.73
N ILE A 142 -10.81 -22.34 7.01
CA ILE A 142 -10.68 -23.78 7.16
C ILE A 142 -10.29 -23.99 8.63
N LYS A 143 -11.20 -24.62 9.38
CA LYS A 143 -10.95 -25.07 10.76
C LYS A 143 -9.96 -26.20 10.76
#